data_AF-A0AAP9R1P0-F1
#
_entry.id   AF-A0AAP9R1P0-F1
#
_cell.length_a   1.000
_cell.length_b   1.000
_cell.length_c   1.000
_cell.angle_alpha   90.00
_cell.angle_beta   90.00
_cell.angle_gamma   90.00
#
_symmetry.space_group_name_H-M   'P 1'
#
loop_
_entity.id
_entity.type
_entity.pdbx_description
1 polymer ?
#
loop_
_entity_poly.entity_id
_entity_poly.type
_entity_poly.pdbx_seq_one_letter_code
_entity_poly.pdbx_strand_id
1 'polypeptide(L)'
;MDLINHIPFGLRAKDQQFVDVADVPKGRKCGCICPSCHIPLIARQGRINRWHFAHASRKIEDLEQGCQYSFFVSVRAMAKQIIESGFQLSTPGCTLWVSERRYGIPFSEPFYVTKPDTITLSKVHKECLFEETMVDIRAEVNGYPLVIYFSHPERSVPLALEEPRNNRCGVLEINLVETRSLFLAKKATYDRFEDEIRSFIKENDHAKKWIFHPRKSAALNKARIRLEEQITNWRPPQQRAKINKNTYARFEQGVEVHYECQICKTKWSALKNDKPICPVCQIHFYARPI
;
A
#
# COMPACT_ATOMS: atom_id res chain seq x y z
N MET A 1 6.19 18.28 1.57
CA MET A 1 4.81 18.11 1.07
C MET A 1 4.08 19.39 1.37
N ASP A 2 3.66 20.15 0.36
CA ASP A 2 2.93 21.41 0.58
C ASP A 2 1.71 21.16 1.45
N LEU A 3 1.49 21.94 2.50
CA LEU A 3 0.30 21.84 3.34
C LEU A 3 -0.90 22.38 2.55
N ILE A 4 -1.85 21.52 2.22
CA ILE A 4 -3.09 21.94 1.57
C ILE A 4 -4.14 22.17 2.66
N ASN A 5 -4.41 23.44 2.95
CA ASN A 5 -5.50 23.89 3.82
C ASN A 5 -6.87 23.95 3.10
N HIS A 6 -7.03 23.20 2.00
CA HIS A 6 -8.31 23.10 1.27
C HIS A 6 -9.13 21.95 1.83
N ILE A 7 -10.33 22.27 2.31
CA ILE A 7 -11.26 21.29 2.87
C ILE A 7 -12.35 21.01 1.81
N PRO A 8 -12.47 19.79 1.27
CA PRO A 8 -13.50 19.49 0.29
C PRO A 8 -14.92 19.43 0.86
N PHE A 9 -15.07 18.91 2.08
CA PHE A 9 -16.37 18.65 2.70
C PHE A 9 -16.51 19.34 4.05
N GLY A 10 -17.62 20.04 4.24
CA GLY A 10 -17.98 20.68 5.51
C GLY A 10 -19.14 19.93 6.17
N LEU A 11 -19.19 19.92 7.50
CA LEU A 11 -20.36 19.46 8.23
C LEU A 11 -21.37 20.61 8.27
N ARG A 12 -22.54 20.42 7.66
CA ARG A 12 -23.58 21.45 7.62
C ARG A 12 -24.37 21.43 8.93
N ALA A 13 -24.33 22.54 9.67
CA ALA A 13 -24.89 22.59 11.03
C ALA A 13 -26.40 22.33 11.08
N LYS A 14 -27.13 22.65 10.00
CA LYS A 14 -28.60 22.58 9.95
C LYS A 14 -29.15 21.15 10.03
N ASP A 15 -28.44 20.18 9.46
CA ASP A 15 -28.90 18.80 9.27
C ASP A 15 -27.84 17.75 9.63
N GLN A 16 -26.68 18.21 10.12
CA GLN A 16 -25.57 17.36 10.52
C GLN A 16 -25.09 16.43 9.38
N GLN A 17 -25.22 16.89 8.13
CA GLN A 17 -24.73 16.18 6.95
C GLN A 17 -23.39 16.75 6.49
N PHE A 18 -22.46 15.89 6.11
CA PHE A 18 -21.30 16.30 5.33
C PHE A 18 -21.76 16.66 3.92
N VAL A 19 -21.32 17.81 3.44
CA VAL A 19 -21.74 18.33 2.14
C VAL A 19 -20.55 18.78 1.32
N ASP A 20 -20.68 18.64 0.01
CA ASP A 20 -19.75 19.22 -0.95
C ASP A 20 -19.85 20.74 -0.93
N VAL A 21 -18.74 21.41 -1.20
CA VAL A 21 -18.72 22.86 -1.40
C VAL A 21 -19.63 23.30 -2.56
N ALA A 22 -19.92 22.43 -3.52
CA ALA A 22 -20.86 22.70 -4.60
C ALA A 22 -22.33 22.84 -4.11
N ASP A 23 -22.68 22.24 -2.96
CA ASP A 23 -24.05 22.15 -2.44
C ASP A 23 -24.44 23.25 -1.46
N VAL A 24 -23.60 24.28 -1.34
CA VAL A 24 -23.77 25.32 -0.33
C VAL A 24 -23.67 26.72 -0.93
N PRO A 25 -24.35 27.71 -0.33
CA PRO A 25 -24.15 29.11 -0.70
C PRO A 25 -22.70 29.56 -0.50
N LYS A 26 -22.22 30.39 -1.42
CA LYS A 26 -20.89 31.00 -1.35
C LYS A 26 -20.64 31.72 -0.02
N GLY A 27 -19.42 31.60 0.48
CA GLY A 27 -18.94 32.36 1.64
C GLY A 27 -19.42 31.79 2.98
N ARG A 28 -19.59 32.67 3.98
CA ARG A 28 -20.04 32.30 5.34
C ARG A 28 -21.50 31.80 5.39
N LYS A 29 -22.29 32.10 4.37
CA LYS A 29 -23.67 31.63 4.23
C LYS A 29 -23.77 30.11 4.04
N CYS A 30 -22.65 29.39 3.83
CA CYS A 30 -22.64 27.94 3.75
C CYS A 30 -23.10 27.24 5.04
N GLY A 31 -22.96 27.88 6.21
CA GLY A 31 -23.36 27.31 7.49
C GLY A 31 -22.65 26.00 7.85
N CYS A 32 -21.44 25.80 7.33
CA CYS A 32 -20.65 24.59 7.53
C CYS A 32 -19.58 24.78 8.61
N ILE A 33 -19.24 23.70 9.31
CA ILE A 33 -18.16 23.61 10.29
C ILE A 33 -17.12 22.59 9.83
N CYS A 34 -15.86 22.81 10.23
CA CYS A 34 -14.76 21.90 9.92
C CYS A 34 -14.93 20.59 10.70
N PRO A 35 -14.88 19.41 10.05
CA PRO A 35 -14.95 18.13 10.75
C PRO A 35 -13.74 17.81 11.63
N SER A 36 -12.63 18.54 11.46
CA SER A 36 -11.41 18.33 12.25
C SER A 36 -11.38 19.20 13.51
N CYS A 37 -11.48 20.52 13.35
CA CYS A 37 -11.36 21.47 14.46
C CYS A 37 -12.70 22.08 14.92
N HIS A 38 -13.82 21.75 14.27
CA HIS A 38 -15.16 22.26 14.58
C HIS A 38 -15.38 23.77 14.37
N ILE A 39 -14.45 24.43 13.68
CA ILE A 39 -14.50 25.88 13.45
C ILE A 39 -15.33 26.19 12.20
N PRO A 40 -16.12 27.29 12.21
CA PRO A 40 -16.89 27.69 11.04
C PRO A 40 -16.05 27.86 9.77
N LEU A 41 -16.62 27.40 8.66
CA LEU A 41 -16.01 27.42 7.34
C LEU A 41 -16.58 28.55 6.46
N ILE A 42 -15.84 28.87 5.41
CA ILE A 42 -16.20 29.76 4.30
C ILE A 42 -16.10 28.94 3.02
N ALA A 43 -17.20 28.83 2.27
CA ALA A 43 -17.20 28.22 0.94
C ALA A 43 -16.52 29.14 -0.08
N ARG A 44 -15.38 28.74 -0.63
CA ARG A 44 -14.62 29.46 -1.65
C ARG A 44 -14.94 28.90 -3.03
N GLN A 45 -15.95 29.49 -3.66
CA GLN A 45 -16.41 29.17 -5.01
C GLN A 45 -15.93 30.24 -6.00
N GLY A 46 -14.76 30.03 -6.59
CA GLY A 46 -14.11 30.94 -7.55
C GLY A 46 -14.08 30.38 -8.98
N ARG A 47 -13.70 31.22 -9.95
CA ARG A 47 -13.62 30.81 -11.37
C ARG A 47 -12.26 30.19 -11.77
N ILE A 48 -11.26 30.28 -10.90
CA ILE A 48 -9.86 29.91 -11.22
C ILE A 48 -9.45 28.63 -10.47
N ASN A 49 -9.58 28.65 -9.14
CA ASN A 49 -9.20 27.54 -8.28
C ASN A 49 -10.37 26.58 -8.03
N ARG A 50 -10.06 25.30 -7.82
CA ARG A 50 -11.04 24.31 -7.36
C ARG A 50 -11.79 24.82 -6.14
N TRP A 51 -13.09 24.61 -6.13
CA TRP A 51 -13.92 25.01 -5.01
C TRP A 51 -13.54 24.20 -3.77
N HIS A 52 -13.48 24.89 -2.64
CA HIS A 52 -13.14 24.29 -1.35
C HIS A 52 -13.69 25.13 -0.21
N PHE A 53 -13.74 24.55 0.97
CA PHE A 53 -13.91 25.26 2.21
C PHE A 53 -12.56 25.73 2.76
N ALA A 54 -12.58 26.88 3.42
CA ALA A 54 -11.49 27.40 4.23
C ALA A 54 -12.03 27.87 5.60
N HIS A 55 -11.18 27.93 6.62
CA HIS A 55 -11.59 28.44 7.93
C HIS A 55 -12.00 29.92 7.88
N ALA A 56 -13.02 30.27 8.67
CA ALA A 56 -13.54 31.64 8.73
C ALA A 56 -12.65 32.60 9.53
N SER A 57 -11.90 32.09 10.50
CA SER A 57 -10.92 32.85 11.28
C SER A 57 -9.51 32.65 10.72
N ARG A 58 -8.76 33.74 10.58
CA ARG A 58 -7.37 33.76 10.10
C ARG A 58 -6.32 33.90 11.22
N LYS A 59 -6.74 34.01 12.49
CA LYS A 59 -5.95 34.69 13.54
C LYS A 59 -5.34 33.82 14.63
N ILE A 60 -5.31 32.50 14.49
CA ILE A 60 -4.67 31.65 15.51
C ILE A 60 -3.75 30.68 14.78
N GLU A 61 -2.45 30.91 14.89
CA GLU A 61 -1.41 30.03 14.31
C GLU A 61 -1.49 28.62 14.93
N ASP A 62 -1.97 28.50 16.18
CA ASP A 62 -2.26 27.21 16.84
C ASP A 62 -3.40 26.40 16.17
N LEU A 63 -4.27 27.07 15.41
CA LEU A 63 -5.40 26.45 14.71
C LEU A 63 -4.97 25.73 13.44
N GLU A 64 -3.92 26.22 12.76
CA GLU A 64 -3.42 25.62 11.53
C GLU A 64 -2.69 24.29 11.83
N GLN A 65 -2.03 24.17 13.00
CA GLN A 65 -1.48 22.89 13.45
C GLN A 65 -2.58 21.85 13.71
N GLY A 66 -3.71 22.25 14.33
CA GLY A 66 -4.85 21.37 14.58
C GLY A 66 -5.63 20.94 13.32
N CYS A 67 -5.37 21.56 12.16
CA CYS A 67 -6.06 21.30 10.91
C CYS A 67 -5.16 20.88 9.75
N GLN A 68 -3.89 20.55 10.02
CA GLN A 68 -2.94 20.04 9.04
C GLN A 68 -3.48 18.87 8.18
N TYR A 69 -4.49 18.15 8.70
CA TYR A 69 -5.10 16.99 8.07
C TYR A 69 -6.60 17.12 7.81
N SER A 70 -7.14 18.35 7.86
CA SER A 70 -8.56 18.62 7.67
C SER A 70 -9.09 18.09 6.33
N PHE A 71 -8.23 18.01 5.31
CA PHE A 71 -8.53 17.34 4.04
C PHE A 71 -8.95 15.87 4.27
N PHE A 72 -8.05 15.02 4.77
CA PHE A 72 -8.34 13.59 4.92
C PHE A 72 -9.45 13.31 5.93
N VAL A 73 -9.52 14.10 7.01
CA VAL A 73 -10.61 14.00 7.98
C VAL A 73 -11.96 14.25 7.30
N SER A 74 -12.07 15.30 6.47
CA SER A 74 -13.29 15.60 5.73
C SER A 74 -13.64 14.56 4.67
N VAL A 75 -12.65 14.03 3.95
CA VAL A 75 -12.85 12.96 2.96
C VAL A 75 -13.32 11.67 3.64
N ARG A 76 -12.69 11.27 4.75
CA ARG A 76 -13.10 10.11 5.54
C ARG A 76 -14.51 10.26 6.09
N ALA A 77 -14.87 11.46 6.56
CA ALA A 77 -16.22 11.76 7.03
C ALA A 77 -17.26 11.59 5.92
N MET A 78 -17.01 12.18 4.74
CA MET A 78 -17.88 12.00 3.58
C MET A 78 -17.93 10.55 3.09
N ALA A 79 -16.79 9.84 3.07
CA ALA A 79 -16.71 8.44 2.67
C ALA A 79 -17.63 7.54 3.50
N LYS A 80 -17.67 7.76 4.83
CA LYS A 80 -18.61 7.07 5.71
C LYS A 80 -20.06 7.41 5.39
N GLN A 81 -20.37 8.66 5.06
CA GLN A 81 -21.72 9.07 4.69
C GLN A 81 -22.19 8.42 3.38
N ILE A 82 -21.31 8.34 2.37
CA ILE A 82 -21.56 7.74 1.05
C ILE A 82 -21.92 6.25 1.15
N ILE A 83 -21.25 5.50 2.03
CA ILE A 83 -21.46 4.07 2.19
C ILE A 83 -22.75 3.83 2.99
N GLU A 84 -23.70 3.15 2.36
CA GLU A 84 -25.00 2.78 2.93
C GLU A 84 -25.36 1.34 2.54
N SER A 85 -26.42 0.79 3.15
CA SER A 85 -26.93 -0.52 2.72
C SER A 85 -27.35 -0.49 1.25
N GLY A 86 -26.98 -1.51 0.49
CA GLY A 86 -27.13 -1.58 -0.97
C GLY A 86 -25.94 -1.01 -1.75
N PHE A 87 -24.95 -0.40 -1.09
CA PHE A 87 -23.74 0.08 -1.76
C PHE A 87 -22.96 -1.09 -2.37
N GLN A 88 -22.68 -1.00 -3.68
CA GLN A 88 -21.83 -1.95 -4.38
C GLN A 88 -20.37 -1.51 -4.25
N LEU A 89 -19.47 -2.45 -3.96
CA LEU A 89 -18.06 -2.18 -3.73
C LEU A 89 -17.22 -3.21 -4.48
N SER A 90 -16.32 -2.76 -5.36
CA SER A 90 -15.28 -3.64 -5.91
C SER A 90 -14.25 -3.95 -4.84
N THR A 91 -13.78 -5.20 -4.81
CA THR A 91 -12.75 -5.67 -3.90
C THR A 91 -11.61 -6.30 -4.69
N PRO A 92 -10.34 -6.06 -4.29
CA PRO A 92 -9.20 -6.58 -5.01
C PRO A 92 -9.06 -8.10 -4.79
N GLY A 93 -8.40 -8.76 -5.72
CA GLY A 93 -7.86 -10.10 -5.47
C GLY A 93 -6.77 -10.08 -4.41
N CYS A 94 -6.52 -11.21 -3.77
CA CYS A 94 -5.45 -11.36 -2.80
C CYS A 94 -4.66 -12.64 -3.09
N THR A 95 -3.41 -12.47 -3.49
CA THR A 95 -2.42 -13.53 -3.68
C THR A 95 -1.25 -13.26 -2.74
N LEU A 96 -0.89 -14.27 -1.95
CA LEU A 96 0.20 -14.19 -0.98
C LEU A 96 1.23 -15.28 -1.28
N TRP A 97 2.34 -15.25 -0.55
CA TRP A 97 3.42 -16.22 -0.69
C TRP A 97 3.66 -16.89 0.66
N VAL A 98 3.95 -18.18 0.63
CA VAL A 98 4.60 -18.87 1.73
C VAL A 98 6.03 -19.18 1.30
N SER A 99 6.99 -18.96 2.19
CA SER A 99 8.40 -19.23 1.91
C SER A 99 9.08 -19.88 3.10
N GLU A 100 10.07 -20.69 2.79
CA GLU A 100 10.85 -21.43 3.79
C GLU A 100 12.27 -21.66 3.29
N ARG A 101 13.23 -21.73 4.22
CA ARG A 101 14.63 -22.04 3.89
C ARG A 101 14.98 -23.44 4.39
N ARG A 102 15.45 -24.30 3.49
CA ARG A 102 15.90 -25.68 3.78
C ARG A 102 17.16 -25.96 2.98
N TYR A 103 18.13 -26.64 3.59
CA TYR A 103 19.42 -26.94 2.96
C TYR A 103 20.16 -25.69 2.42
N GLY A 104 19.96 -24.54 3.05
CA GLY A 104 20.52 -23.25 2.60
C GLY A 104 19.77 -22.60 1.42
N ILE A 105 18.76 -23.27 0.85
CA ILE A 105 18.02 -22.85 -0.35
C ILE A 105 16.65 -22.28 0.05
N PRO A 106 16.23 -21.13 -0.51
CA PRO A 106 14.88 -20.63 -0.33
C PRO A 106 13.89 -21.37 -1.25
N PHE A 107 12.78 -21.81 -0.67
CA PHE A 107 11.61 -22.33 -1.37
C PHE A 107 10.47 -21.35 -1.16
N SER A 108 9.67 -21.12 -2.20
CA SER A 108 8.48 -20.28 -2.10
C SER A 108 7.37 -20.78 -3.01
N GLU A 109 6.14 -20.67 -2.51
CA GLU A 109 4.92 -21.10 -3.20
C GLU A 109 3.86 -19.99 -3.06
N PRO A 110 3.30 -19.50 -4.17
CA PRO A 110 2.19 -18.56 -4.10
C PRO A 110 0.89 -19.26 -3.71
N PHE A 111 -0.03 -18.53 -3.10
CA PHE A 111 -1.38 -19.01 -2.83
C PHE A 111 -2.43 -17.92 -2.96
N TYR A 112 -3.59 -18.32 -3.47
CA TYR A 112 -4.71 -17.45 -3.78
C TYR A 112 -5.71 -17.46 -2.64
N VAL A 113 -5.97 -16.30 -2.05
CA VAL A 113 -6.93 -16.13 -0.95
C VAL A 113 -8.32 -15.79 -1.49
N THR A 114 -8.39 -14.87 -2.44
CA THR A 114 -9.62 -14.52 -3.17
C THR A 114 -9.29 -13.90 -4.52
N LYS A 115 -10.22 -14.00 -5.47
CA LYS A 115 -10.18 -13.26 -6.75
C LYS A 115 -10.82 -11.87 -6.56
N PRO A 116 -10.58 -10.91 -7.45
CA PRO A 116 -11.35 -9.67 -7.49
C PRO A 116 -12.85 -9.98 -7.60
N ASP A 117 -13.68 -9.20 -6.94
CA ASP A 117 -15.13 -9.41 -6.90
C ASP A 117 -15.87 -8.09 -6.63
N THR A 118 -17.15 -8.03 -7.02
CA THR A 118 -18.06 -6.93 -6.68
C THR A 118 -19.07 -7.41 -5.65
N ILE A 119 -19.02 -6.81 -4.47
CA ILE A 119 -19.86 -7.17 -3.33
C ILE A 119 -20.92 -6.10 -3.08
N THR A 120 -22.07 -6.52 -2.55
CA THR A 120 -23.12 -5.60 -2.08
C THR A 120 -23.12 -5.58 -0.57
N LEU A 121 -23.01 -4.38 0.01
CA LEU A 121 -23.01 -4.19 1.45
C LEU A 121 -24.43 -4.18 1.99
N SER A 122 -24.66 -4.87 3.11
CA SER A 122 -25.91 -4.86 3.86
C SER A 122 -25.64 -4.59 5.34
N LYS A 123 -26.67 -4.23 6.11
CA LYS A 123 -26.57 -3.93 7.56
C LYS A 123 -25.35 -3.06 7.91
N VAL A 124 -25.26 -1.91 7.24
CA VAL A 124 -24.15 -0.97 7.40
C VAL A 124 -24.25 -0.22 8.73
N HIS A 125 -23.20 -0.31 9.54
CA HIS A 125 -23.00 0.46 10.76
C HIS A 125 -21.76 1.34 10.59
N LYS A 126 -21.88 2.62 10.94
CA LYS A 126 -20.82 3.63 10.81
C LYS A 126 -20.24 3.96 12.17
N GLU A 127 -18.94 4.23 12.23
CA GLU A 127 -18.24 4.60 13.47
C GLU A 127 -18.59 3.70 14.65
N CYS A 128 -18.38 2.40 14.49
CA CYS A 128 -18.81 1.41 15.47
C CYS A 128 -17.63 0.59 16.00
N LEU A 129 -17.84 -0.04 17.15
CA LEU A 129 -16.90 -1.02 17.67
C LEU A 129 -16.98 -2.32 16.85
N PHE A 130 -15.82 -2.77 16.40
CA PHE A 130 -15.58 -4.13 15.98
C PHE A 130 -14.57 -4.74 16.95
N GLU A 131 -15.05 -5.70 17.74
CA GLU A 131 -14.33 -6.19 18.91
C GLU A 131 -13.96 -5.02 19.85
N GLU A 132 -12.67 -4.73 20.04
CA GLU A 132 -12.18 -3.64 20.90
C GLU A 132 -11.69 -2.43 20.08
N THR A 133 -11.87 -2.43 18.76
CA THR A 133 -11.37 -1.38 17.87
C THR A 133 -12.52 -0.57 17.27
N MET A 134 -12.42 0.76 17.34
CA MET A 134 -13.33 1.66 16.62
C MET A 134 -12.99 1.65 15.12
N VAL A 135 -13.94 1.22 14.30
CA VAL A 135 -13.79 1.10 12.84
C VAL A 135 -14.72 2.06 12.11
N ASP A 136 -14.41 2.33 10.84
CA ASP A 136 -15.16 3.29 10.04
C ASP A 136 -16.52 2.74 9.62
N ILE A 137 -16.53 1.53 9.08
CA ILE A 137 -17.74 0.82 8.66
C ILE A 137 -17.65 -0.65 9.10
N ARG A 138 -18.75 -1.17 9.64
CA ARG A 138 -19.03 -2.60 9.73
C ARG A 138 -20.28 -2.89 8.91
N ALA A 139 -20.18 -3.82 7.98
CA ALA A 139 -21.28 -4.27 7.12
C ALA A 139 -21.35 -5.80 7.09
N GLU A 140 -22.35 -6.34 6.41
CA GLU A 140 -22.47 -7.75 6.07
C GLU A 140 -22.42 -7.96 4.55
N VAL A 141 -21.74 -9.01 4.13
CA VAL A 141 -21.65 -9.50 2.75
C VAL A 141 -21.97 -10.99 2.77
N ASN A 142 -23.07 -11.40 2.14
CA ASN A 142 -23.52 -12.80 2.11
C ASN A 142 -23.56 -13.46 3.51
N GLY A 143 -23.97 -12.70 4.53
CA GLY A 143 -24.03 -13.14 5.93
C GLY A 143 -22.71 -13.13 6.70
N TYR A 144 -21.60 -12.72 6.08
CA TYR A 144 -20.30 -12.57 6.73
C TYR A 144 -20.02 -11.10 7.07
N PRO A 145 -19.54 -10.79 8.28
CA PRO A 145 -19.11 -9.44 8.62
C PRO A 145 -17.94 -8.96 7.75
N LEU A 146 -18.03 -7.73 7.25
CA LEU A 146 -16.95 -7.01 6.58
C LEU A 146 -16.69 -5.70 7.33
N VAL A 147 -15.46 -5.51 7.77
CA VAL A 147 -14.97 -4.23 8.28
C VAL A 147 -14.32 -3.47 7.14
N ILE A 148 -14.64 -2.19 7.00
CA ILE A 148 -13.93 -1.26 6.13
C ILE A 148 -13.26 -0.21 7.01
N TYR A 149 -11.97 -0.01 6.82
CA TYR A 149 -11.18 0.97 7.56
C TYR A 149 -10.52 1.96 6.59
N PHE A 150 -10.74 3.25 6.81
CA PHE A 150 -10.14 4.30 6.00
C PHE A 150 -8.80 4.73 6.61
N SER A 151 -7.72 4.50 5.87
CA SER A 151 -6.37 4.92 6.25
C SER A 151 -5.94 6.18 5.51
N HIS A 152 -5.03 6.93 6.12
CA HIS A 152 -4.37 8.11 5.55
C HIS A 152 -3.06 8.36 6.33
N PRO A 153 -2.19 9.33 5.98
CA PRO A 153 -0.85 9.43 6.57
C PRO A 153 -0.77 9.45 8.11
N GLU A 154 -1.76 10.04 8.79
CA GLU A 154 -1.86 10.10 10.27
C GLU A 154 -2.78 9.04 10.89
N ARG A 155 -3.25 8.10 10.09
CA ARG A 155 -4.18 7.06 10.52
C ARG A 155 -3.84 5.77 9.80
N SER A 156 -2.96 4.99 10.42
CA SER A 156 -2.70 3.62 10.01
C SER A 156 -3.83 2.68 10.44
N VAL A 157 -3.86 1.50 9.82
CA VAL A 157 -4.71 0.40 10.25
C VAL A 157 -4.22 -0.11 11.62
N PRO A 158 -5.09 -0.24 12.64
CA PRO A 158 -4.71 -0.80 13.93
C PRO A 158 -4.29 -2.26 13.82
N LEU A 159 -3.22 -2.66 14.52
CA LEU A 159 -2.70 -4.03 14.53
C LEU A 159 -3.76 -5.07 14.93
N ALA A 160 -4.69 -4.71 15.80
CA ALA A 160 -5.80 -5.57 16.21
C ALA A 160 -6.71 -6.03 15.05
N LEU A 161 -6.70 -5.31 13.91
CA LEU A 161 -7.45 -5.68 12.72
C LEU A 161 -6.70 -6.64 11.78
N GLU A 162 -5.41 -6.87 11.99
CA GLU A 162 -4.61 -7.83 11.20
C GLU A 162 -4.92 -9.28 11.57
N GLU A 163 -5.27 -9.52 12.84
CA GLU A 163 -5.59 -10.83 13.41
C GLU A 163 -6.84 -10.75 14.31
N PRO A 164 -8.04 -10.53 13.74
CA PRO A 164 -9.28 -10.45 14.51
C PRO A 164 -9.61 -11.77 15.19
N ARG A 165 -10.21 -11.72 16.40
CA ARG A 165 -10.67 -12.93 17.11
C ARG A 165 -11.75 -13.65 16.33
N ASN A 166 -12.66 -12.89 15.69
CA ASN A 166 -13.61 -13.45 14.75
C ASN A 166 -12.94 -13.76 13.41
N ASN A 167 -12.50 -15.00 13.23
CA ASN A 167 -11.87 -15.46 11.98
C ASN A 167 -12.83 -15.65 10.79
N ARG A 168 -14.14 -15.40 10.98
CA ARG A 168 -15.18 -15.44 9.94
C ARG A 168 -15.59 -14.04 9.47
N CYS A 169 -14.68 -13.08 9.50
CA CYS A 169 -14.88 -11.74 8.95
C CYS A 169 -13.88 -11.41 7.84
N GLY A 170 -14.20 -10.40 7.02
CA GLY A 170 -13.23 -9.69 6.19
C GLY A 170 -12.86 -8.35 6.82
N VAL A 171 -11.62 -7.92 6.63
CA VAL A 171 -11.16 -6.57 6.95
C VAL A 171 -10.51 -5.97 5.71
N LEU A 172 -11.09 -4.89 5.21
CA LEU A 172 -10.64 -4.18 4.03
C LEU A 172 -10.15 -2.77 4.41
N GLU A 173 -8.90 -2.48 4.10
CA GLU A 173 -8.38 -1.12 4.12
C GLU A 173 -8.76 -0.41 2.81
N ILE A 174 -9.17 0.86 2.92
CA ILE A 174 -9.25 1.80 1.80
C ILE A 174 -8.35 2.99 2.12
N ASN A 175 -7.23 3.09 1.41
CA ASN A 175 -6.24 4.14 1.60
C ASN A 175 -6.67 5.42 0.86
N LEU A 176 -6.91 6.50 1.61
CA LEU A 176 -7.43 7.75 1.07
C LEU A 176 -6.35 8.68 0.50
N VAL A 177 -5.06 8.32 0.52
CA VAL A 177 -3.96 9.21 0.09
C VAL A 177 -4.16 9.75 -1.33
N GLU A 178 -4.57 8.90 -2.26
CA GLU A 178 -4.79 9.25 -3.67
C GLU A 178 -5.91 10.27 -3.89
N THR A 179 -6.88 10.37 -2.96
CA THR A 179 -7.99 11.32 -3.06
C THR A 179 -7.50 12.77 -3.09
N ARG A 180 -6.32 13.04 -2.51
CA ARG A 180 -5.69 14.35 -2.58
C ARG A 180 -5.26 14.71 -4.00
N SER A 181 -4.63 13.78 -4.70
CA SER A 181 -4.24 13.99 -6.10
C SER A 181 -5.47 14.15 -6.99
N LEU A 182 -6.53 13.37 -6.76
CA LEU A 182 -7.82 13.54 -7.43
C LEU A 182 -8.40 14.94 -7.20
N PHE A 183 -8.34 15.42 -5.97
CA PHE A 183 -8.79 16.76 -5.63
C PHE A 183 -7.99 17.84 -6.39
N LEU A 184 -6.67 17.72 -6.49
CA LEU A 184 -5.83 18.75 -7.12
C LEU A 184 -5.82 18.71 -8.64
N ALA A 185 -6.09 17.55 -9.25
CA ALA A 185 -5.96 17.35 -10.70
C ALA A 185 -6.95 18.19 -11.54
N LYS A 186 -8.09 18.60 -10.97
CA LYS A 186 -9.10 19.39 -11.69
C LYS A 186 -9.00 20.88 -11.39
N LYS A 187 -9.04 21.69 -12.46
CA LYS A 187 -9.21 23.17 -12.41
C LYS A 187 -10.64 23.52 -11.95
N ALA A 188 -10.96 24.81 -11.77
CA ALA A 188 -12.29 25.25 -11.32
C ALA A 188 -13.43 24.63 -12.14
N THR A 189 -14.06 23.59 -11.60
CA THR A 189 -15.25 22.95 -12.15
C THR A 189 -16.40 23.09 -11.15
N TYR A 190 -17.63 23.02 -11.67
CA TYR A 190 -18.84 22.83 -10.88
C TYR A 190 -19.02 21.36 -10.47
N ASP A 191 -18.06 20.48 -10.78
CA ASP A 191 -18.13 19.06 -10.49
C ASP A 191 -18.10 18.84 -8.98
N ARG A 192 -19.00 17.99 -8.49
CA ARG A 192 -19.05 17.56 -7.11
C ARG A 192 -17.87 16.63 -6.86
N PHE A 193 -17.04 16.95 -5.87
CA PHE A 193 -16.01 16.03 -5.41
C PHE A 193 -16.61 14.79 -4.72
N GLU A 194 -17.83 14.90 -4.18
CA GLU A 194 -18.58 13.75 -3.64
C GLU A 194 -18.66 12.60 -4.66
N ASP A 195 -18.94 12.89 -5.93
CA ASP A 195 -19.07 11.87 -6.99
C ASP A 195 -17.72 11.20 -7.30
N GLU A 196 -16.63 11.95 -7.18
CA GLU A 196 -15.25 11.44 -7.33
C GLU A 196 -14.90 10.52 -6.16
N ILE A 197 -15.23 10.89 -4.92
CA ILE A 197 -15.03 10.02 -3.74
C ILE A 197 -15.91 8.78 -3.82
N ARG A 198 -17.16 8.90 -4.27
CA ARG A 198 -18.06 7.77 -4.48
C ARG A 198 -17.48 6.78 -5.47
N SER A 199 -17.03 7.26 -6.63
CA SER A 199 -16.38 6.44 -7.66
C SER A 199 -15.07 5.82 -7.17
N PHE A 200 -14.24 6.61 -6.45
CA PHE A 200 -13.00 6.14 -5.85
C PHE A 200 -13.21 4.97 -4.90
N ILE A 201 -14.13 5.13 -3.93
CA ILE A 201 -14.47 4.07 -2.97
C ILE A 201 -15.03 2.86 -3.71
N LYS A 202 -15.93 3.09 -4.68
CA LYS A 202 -16.62 2.01 -5.39
C LYS A 202 -15.66 1.17 -6.23
N GLU A 203 -14.72 1.77 -6.96
CA GLU A 203 -14.05 1.12 -8.11
C GLU A 203 -12.51 1.12 -8.04
N ASN A 204 -11.87 1.95 -7.20
CA ASN A 204 -10.40 1.99 -7.15
C ASN A 204 -9.82 0.83 -6.33
N ASP A 205 -9.48 -0.26 -7.00
CA ASP A 205 -8.88 -1.44 -6.36
C ASP A 205 -7.42 -1.22 -5.92
N HIS A 206 -6.69 -0.26 -6.50
CA HIS A 206 -5.31 0.06 -6.09
C HIS A 206 -5.26 0.68 -4.69
N ALA A 207 -6.29 1.45 -4.34
CA ALA A 207 -6.44 2.04 -3.01
C ALA A 207 -6.93 1.03 -1.96
N LYS A 208 -7.29 -0.20 -2.36
CA LYS A 208 -7.91 -1.19 -1.48
C LYS A 208 -6.94 -2.32 -1.15
N LYS A 209 -6.98 -2.80 0.08
CA LYS A 209 -6.15 -3.93 0.52
C LYS A 209 -6.89 -4.78 1.54
N TRP A 210 -6.88 -6.09 1.33
CA TRP A 210 -7.31 -7.03 2.35
C TRP A 210 -6.27 -7.06 3.49
N ILE A 211 -6.69 -6.60 4.67
CA ILE A 211 -5.90 -6.70 5.90
C ILE A 211 -6.08 -8.10 6.49
N PHE A 212 -7.32 -8.55 6.54
CA PHE A 212 -7.70 -9.89 6.93
C PHE A 212 -8.78 -10.44 5.99
N HIS A 213 -8.70 -11.72 5.67
CA HIS A 213 -9.70 -12.40 4.85
C HIS A 213 -9.94 -13.80 5.42
N PRO A 214 -11.21 -14.25 5.55
CA PRO A 214 -11.52 -15.47 6.30
C PRO A 214 -10.99 -16.74 5.61
N ARG A 215 -10.71 -16.67 4.29
CA ARG A 215 -10.09 -17.77 3.52
C ARG A 215 -8.56 -17.86 3.67
N LYS A 216 -7.89 -16.87 4.29
CA LYS A 216 -6.41 -16.78 4.35
C LYS A 216 -5.79 -18.01 4.99
N SER A 217 -6.25 -18.40 6.17
CA SER A 217 -5.68 -19.52 6.94
C SER A 217 -5.80 -20.85 6.19
N ALA A 218 -7.00 -21.16 5.66
CA ALA A 218 -7.22 -22.38 4.89
C ALA A 218 -6.38 -22.42 3.60
N ALA A 219 -6.23 -21.28 2.90
CA ALA A 219 -5.41 -21.19 1.70
C ALA A 219 -3.90 -21.35 2.01
N LEU A 220 -3.43 -20.75 3.10
CA LEU A 220 -2.06 -20.88 3.58
C LEU A 220 -1.71 -22.32 3.96
N ASN A 221 -2.59 -23.03 4.67
CA ASN A 221 -2.35 -24.43 5.04
C ASN A 221 -2.20 -25.33 3.81
N LYS A 222 -3.05 -25.15 2.79
CA LYS A 222 -2.93 -25.86 1.51
C LYS A 222 -1.60 -25.54 0.81
N ALA A 223 -1.16 -24.29 0.87
CA ALA A 223 0.11 -23.86 0.28
C ALA A 223 1.32 -24.47 0.99
N ARG A 224 1.28 -24.55 2.33
CA ARG A 224 2.32 -25.19 3.14
C ARG A 224 2.50 -26.66 2.80
N ILE A 225 1.39 -27.39 2.60
CA ILE A 225 1.44 -28.81 2.19
C ILE A 225 2.16 -28.94 0.84
N ARG A 226 1.80 -28.12 -0.17
CA ARG A 226 2.47 -28.14 -1.47
C ARG A 226 3.95 -27.74 -1.39
N LEU A 227 4.28 -26.74 -0.57
CA LEU A 227 5.66 -26.32 -0.36
C LEU A 227 6.50 -27.44 0.28
N GLU A 228 5.95 -28.14 1.27
CA GLU A 228 6.61 -29.27 1.93
C GLU A 228 6.83 -30.43 0.96
N GLU A 229 5.85 -30.72 0.10
CA GLU A 229 6.01 -31.70 -0.99
C GLU A 229 7.15 -31.30 -1.95
N GLN A 230 7.25 -30.03 -2.32
CA GLN A 230 8.36 -29.52 -3.15
C GLN A 230 9.72 -29.67 -2.46
N ILE A 231 9.81 -29.31 -1.17
CA ILE A 231 11.02 -29.43 -0.37
C ILE A 231 11.46 -30.90 -0.25
N THR A 232 10.52 -31.80 0.05
CA THR A 232 10.78 -33.23 0.24
C THR A 232 11.25 -33.90 -1.06
N ASN A 233 10.64 -33.52 -2.18
CA ASN A 233 11.00 -34.02 -3.50
C ASN A 233 12.23 -33.32 -4.10
N TRP A 234 12.73 -32.27 -3.47
CA TRP A 234 13.90 -31.55 -3.96
C TRP A 234 15.14 -32.46 -3.96
N ARG A 235 15.89 -32.38 -5.04
CA ARG A 235 17.20 -33.02 -5.19
C ARG A 235 18.19 -31.94 -5.59
N PRO A 236 19.41 -31.91 -4.99
CA PRO A 236 20.44 -31.02 -5.43
C PRO A 236 20.71 -31.26 -6.93
N PRO A 237 20.93 -30.19 -7.73
CA PRO A 237 21.38 -30.36 -9.10
C PRO A 237 22.61 -31.26 -9.08
N GLN A 238 22.54 -32.42 -9.76
CA GLN A 238 23.72 -33.25 -9.93
C GLN A 238 24.78 -32.38 -10.60
N GLN A 239 25.92 -32.16 -9.94
CA GLN A 239 27.08 -31.61 -10.62
C GLN A 239 27.32 -32.52 -11.82
N ARG A 240 27.12 -32.01 -13.04
CA ARG A 240 27.61 -32.70 -14.23
C ARG A 240 29.11 -32.84 -14.02
N ALA A 241 29.56 -34.00 -13.58
CA ALA A 241 30.94 -34.39 -13.69
C ALA A 241 31.24 -34.27 -15.19
N LYS A 242 31.95 -33.20 -15.58
CA LYS A 242 32.57 -33.15 -16.89
C LYS A 242 33.57 -34.29 -16.87
N ILE A 243 33.16 -35.45 -17.37
CA ILE A 243 34.10 -36.52 -17.72
C ILE A 243 34.95 -35.90 -18.82
N ASN A 244 36.12 -35.38 -18.45
CA ASN A 244 37.13 -34.95 -19.40
C ASN A 244 37.59 -36.20 -20.14
N LYS A 245 36.91 -36.54 -21.24
CA LYS A 245 37.46 -37.41 -22.28
C LYS A 245 38.45 -36.59 -23.08
N ASN A 246 39.61 -36.30 -22.49
CA ASN A 246 40.79 -35.94 -23.25
C ASN A 246 41.97 -36.73 -22.70
N THR A 247 42.22 -37.87 -23.33
CA THR A 247 43.31 -38.80 -23.05
C THR A 247 44.67 -38.30 -23.54
N TYR A 248 44.79 -37.08 -24.09
CA TYR A 248 46.07 -36.52 -24.51
C TYR A 248 46.05 -34.99 -24.39
N ALA A 249 46.40 -34.45 -23.22
CA ALA A 249 46.79 -33.04 -23.09
C ALA A 249 48.14 -33.01 -22.38
N ARG A 250 49.19 -32.73 -23.17
CA ARG A 250 50.56 -32.50 -22.71
C ARG A 250 50.56 -31.45 -21.59
N PHE A 251 51.16 -31.78 -20.46
CA PHE A 251 51.58 -30.81 -19.46
C PHE A 251 52.71 -29.96 -20.05
N GLU A 252 52.43 -28.70 -20.39
CA GLU A 252 53.46 -27.69 -20.53
C GLU A 252 53.48 -26.88 -19.23
N GLN A 253 54.61 -26.92 -18.51
CA GLN A 253 54.80 -26.14 -17.29
C GLN A 253 54.72 -24.65 -17.63
N GLY A 254 53.66 -23.99 -17.16
CA GLY A 254 53.44 -22.57 -17.40
C GLY A 254 54.48 -21.71 -16.67
N VAL A 255 54.98 -20.68 -17.34
CA VAL A 255 55.87 -19.67 -16.75
C VAL A 255 55.06 -18.78 -15.81
N GLU A 256 55.51 -18.68 -14.55
CA GLU A 256 54.89 -17.85 -13.52
C GLU A 256 55.37 -16.40 -13.64
N VAL A 257 54.43 -15.44 -13.59
CA VAL A 257 54.68 -14.00 -13.71
C VAL A 257 54.05 -13.28 -12.51
N HIS A 258 54.74 -12.27 -11.98
CA HIS A 258 54.26 -11.49 -10.84
C HIS A 258 53.50 -10.24 -11.31
N TYR A 259 52.44 -9.88 -10.59
CA TYR A 259 51.56 -8.77 -10.88
C TYR A 259 51.30 -7.93 -9.63
N GLU A 260 51.04 -6.63 -9.82
CA GLU A 260 50.55 -5.71 -8.81
C GLU A 260 49.21 -5.11 -9.26
N CYS A 261 48.24 -5.05 -8.36
CA CYS A 261 46.96 -4.39 -8.63
C CYS A 261 47.13 -2.88 -8.51
N GLN A 262 46.84 -2.14 -9.56
CA GLN A 262 46.98 -0.69 -9.52
C GLN A 262 45.99 0.01 -8.57
N ILE A 263 44.90 -0.67 -8.19
CA ILE A 263 43.88 -0.16 -7.24
C ILE A 263 44.27 -0.44 -5.79
N CYS A 264 44.36 -1.71 -5.39
CA CYS A 264 44.58 -2.09 -3.99
C CYS A 264 46.04 -2.35 -3.63
N LYS A 265 46.96 -2.24 -4.59
CA LYS A 265 48.42 -2.48 -4.44
C LYS A 265 48.81 -3.89 -3.98
N THR A 266 47.86 -4.83 -3.99
CA THR A 266 48.16 -6.24 -3.68
C THR A 266 49.02 -6.84 -4.80
N LYS A 267 50.07 -7.58 -4.41
CA LYS A 267 50.95 -8.30 -5.32
C LYS A 267 50.63 -9.78 -5.28
N TRP A 268 50.64 -10.45 -6.44
CA TRP A 268 50.42 -11.89 -6.56
C TRP A 268 51.12 -12.46 -7.79
N SER A 269 51.32 -13.76 -7.83
CA SER A 269 51.82 -14.48 -9.01
C SER A 269 50.68 -15.20 -9.73
N ALA A 270 50.77 -15.27 -11.05
CA ALA A 270 49.85 -16.03 -11.89
C ALA A 270 50.60 -16.62 -13.10
N LEU A 271 50.09 -17.72 -13.66
CA LEU A 271 50.65 -18.29 -14.88
C LEU A 271 50.42 -17.34 -16.05
N LYS A 272 51.42 -17.18 -16.93
CA LYS A 272 51.38 -16.26 -18.09
C LYS A 272 50.17 -16.45 -19.00
N ASN A 273 49.64 -17.67 -19.06
CA ASN A 273 48.50 -18.01 -19.92
C ASN A 273 47.13 -17.85 -19.22
N ASP A 274 47.12 -17.56 -17.92
CA ASP A 274 45.91 -17.32 -17.15
C ASP A 274 45.57 -15.83 -17.05
N LYS A 275 44.30 -15.52 -16.78
CA LYS A 275 43.89 -14.14 -16.49
C LYS A 275 44.40 -13.75 -15.10
N PRO A 276 45.22 -12.68 -14.95
CA PRO A 276 45.75 -12.27 -13.67
C PRO A 276 44.67 -11.53 -12.88
N ILE A 277 43.80 -12.28 -12.20
CA ILE A 277 42.73 -11.72 -11.37
C ILE A 277 43.33 -11.34 -10.00
N CYS A 278 43.16 -10.09 -9.59
CA CYS A 278 43.58 -9.67 -8.26
C CYS A 278 42.79 -10.45 -7.18
N PRO A 279 43.47 -11.10 -6.20
CA PRO A 279 42.78 -11.91 -5.20
C PRO A 279 41.89 -11.10 -4.26
N VAL A 280 42.17 -9.80 -4.11
CA VAL A 280 41.40 -8.90 -3.22
C VAL A 280 40.24 -8.25 -3.96
N CYS A 281 40.48 -7.70 -5.16
CA CYS A 281 39.45 -6.98 -5.90
C CYS A 281 38.61 -7.86 -6.83
N GLN A 282 39.02 -9.12 -7.06
CA GLN A 282 38.36 -10.09 -7.95
C GLN A 282 38.14 -9.57 -9.39
N ILE A 283 39.03 -8.67 -9.84
CA ILE A 283 39.06 -8.09 -11.19
C ILE A 283 40.48 -8.17 -11.77
N HIS A 284 40.60 -8.35 -13.09
CA HIS A 284 41.89 -8.49 -13.78
C HIS A 284 42.33 -7.23 -14.57
N PHE A 285 41.42 -6.29 -14.82
CA PHE A 285 41.67 -5.11 -15.67
C PHE A 285 42.78 -4.17 -15.16
N TYR A 286 43.11 -4.24 -13.86
CA TYR A 286 44.08 -3.37 -13.21
C TYR A 286 45.33 -4.11 -12.73
N ALA A 287 45.57 -5.32 -13.24
CA ALA A 287 46.78 -6.09 -12.96
C ALA A 287 47.93 -5.59 -13.85
N ARG A 288 49.02 -5.08 -13.24
CA ARG A 288 50.23 -4.68 -13.94
C ARG A 288 51.36 -5.69 -13.64
N PRO A 289 52.00 -6.29 -14.65
CA PRO A 289 53.14 -7.16 -14.41
C PRO A 289 54.32 -6.37 -13.81
N ILE A 290 55.01 -6.98 -12.85
CA ILE A 290 56.17 -6.41 -12.13
C ILE A 290 57.35 -7.38 -12.11
#